data_AF-A0A3D4JWU4-F1
#
_entry.id   AF-A0A3D4JWU4-F1
#
_cell.length_a   1.000
_cell.length_b   1.000
_cell.length_c   1.000
_cell.angle_alpha   90.00
_cell.angle_beta   90.00
_cell.angle_gamma   90.00
#
_symmetry.space_group_name_H-M   'P 1'
#
loop_
_entity.id
_entity.type
_entity.pdbx_description
1 polymer ?
#
loop_
_entity_poly.entity_id
_entity_poly.type
_entity_poly.pdbx_seq_one_letter_code
_entity_poly.pdbx_strand_id
1 'polypeptide(L)'
;MKTVDPKDRNDPEEDTFTQTADGKMSILGATTMKQFDSLSLKNQDKKAVFAFLKPYAKKIFHFQEQGLKKDQIFEKFAENIVHTLPKALFVYLPIFAFFLWLFHNKKKWWYFDHGIFTLHYFSFLLLGILIIITISELTSLLPDNTIFNTLTFSLYSAAVIYMLVYFFIAHHRVYKNARSISVMKGILLFIVNLFGLFCMFLLLMYVSFMTMH
;
A
#
# COMPACT_ATOMS: atom_id res chain seq x y z
N MET A 1 -54.28 -2.78 -6.01
CA MET A 1 -54.08 -4.03 -6.76
C MET A 1 -53.02 -3.78 -7.84
N LYS A 2 -51.76 -4.12 -7.55
CA LYS A 2 -50.70 -4.27 -8.54
C LYS A 2 -49.78 -5.36 -7.99
N THR A 3 -49.93 -6.55 -8.57
CA THR A 3 -49.16 -7.75 -8.29
C THR A 3 -47.74 -7.55 -8.80
N VAL A 4 -46.75 -7.67 -7.91
CA VAL A 4 -45.34 -7.77 -8.30
C VAL A 4 -44.86 -9.19 -8.03
N ASP A 5 -44.29 -9.75 -9.08
CA ASP A 5 -43.86 -11.12 -9.36
C ASP A 5 -42.87 -11.69 -8.30
N PRO A 6 -42.98 -12.96 -7.88
CA PRO A 6 -42.18 -13.55 -6.79
C PRO A 6 -40.82 -14.08 -7.27
N LYS A 7 -40.00 -13.26 -7.95
CA LYS A 7 -38.68 -13.68 -8.44
C LYS A 7 -37.49 -12.82 -7.98
N ASP A 8 -37.66 -12.02 -6.94
CA ASP A 8 -36.60 -11.15 -6.42
C ASP A 8 -36.40 -11.38 -4.90
N ARG A 9 -36.10 -12.62 -4.53
CA ARG A 9 -35.65 -12.98 -3.18
C ARG A 9 -34.23 -13.51 -3.24
N ASN A 10 -33.33 -12.71 -2.69
CA ASN A 10 -32.07 -13.09 -2.05
C ASN A 10 -30.98 -13.60 -3.00
N ASP A 11 -30.32 -12.69 -3.71
CA ASP A 11 -28.86 -12.77 -3.79
C ASP A 11 -28.30 -11.82 -2.71
N PRO A 12 -27.74 -12.31 -1.60
CA PRO A 12 -26.89 -11.46 -0.79
C PRO A 12 -25.67 -11.18 -1.66
N GLU A 13 -25.45 -9.91 -1.98
CA GLU A 13 -24.13 -9.44 -2.37
C GLU A 13 -23.19 -9.78 -1.19
N GLU A 14 -22.61 -10.98 -1.22
CA GLU A 14 -21.63 -11.44 -0.23
C GLU A 14 -20.37 -10.62 -0.46
N ASP A 15 -20.32 -9.46 0.17
CA ASP A 15 -19.12 -8.68 0.31
C ASP A 15 -17.98 -9.60 0.79
N THR A 16 -16.91 -9.65 0.02
CA THR A 16 -15.81 -10.60 0.21
C THR A 16 -15.15 -10.46 1.59
N PHE A 17 -15.26 -9.27 2.19
CA PHE A 17 -14.82 -8.97 3.54
C PHE A 17 -15.92 -8.20 4.28
N THR A 18 -16.46 -8.78 5.34
CA THR A 18 -17.48 -8.15 6.19
C THR A 18 -17.00 -8.01 7.62
N GLN A 19 -17.53 -7.03 8.35
CA GLN A 19 -17.28 -6.85 9.78
C GLN A 19 -18.46 -7.38 10.58
N THR A 20 -18.20 -8.34 11.46
CA THR A 20 -19.19 -8.75 12.46
C THR A 20 -19.23 -7.70 13.57
N ALA A 21 -20.40 -7.49 14.19
CA ALA A 21 -20.61 -6.51 15.26
C ALA A 21 -19.62 -6.65 16.44
N ASP A 22 -19.03 -7.83 16.64
CA ASP A 22 -18.01 -8.12 17.66
C ASP A 22 -16.58 -7.67 17.29
N GLY A 23 -16.40 -6.96 16.17
CA GLY A 23 -15.08 -6.52 15.70
C GLY A 23 -14.26 -7.61 15.01
N LYS A 24 -14.84 -8.77 14.70
CA LYS A 24 -14.21 -9.89 13.97
C LYS A 24 -14.29 -9.73 12.45
N MET A 25 -13.26 -10.17 11.73
CA MET A 25 -13.21 -10.14 10.26
C MET A 25 -13.90 -11.39 9.73
N SER A 26 -14.90 -11.18 8.89
CA SER A 26 -15.59 -12.22 8.15
C SER A 26 -15.06 -12.20 6.72
N ILE A 27 -14.58 -13.33 6.23
CA ILE A 27 -14.08 -13.49 4.85
C ILE A 27 -15.07 -14.41 4.15
N LEU A 28 -15.77 -13.89 3.14
CA LEU A 28 -16.86 -14.61 2.45
C LEU A 28 -17.88 -15.22 3.42
N GLY A 29 -18.30 -14.45 4.44
CA GLY A 29 -19.28 -14.88 5.43
C GLY A 29 -18.76 -15.82 6.54
N ALA A 30 -17.48 -16.22 6.50
CA ALA A 30 -16.88 -17.08 7.53
C ALA A 30 -16.10 -16.28 8.59
N THR A 31 -16.30 -16.62 9.86
CA THR A 31 -15.57 -16.03 11.01
C THR A 31 -14.51 -16.96 11.61
N THR A 32 -14.39 -18.18 11.08
CA THR A 32 -13.48 -19.23 11.55
C THR A 32 -13.04 -20.11 10.39
N MET A 33 -11.84 -20.69 10.45
CA MET A 33 -11.31 -21.58 9.40
C MET A 33 -12.28 -22.72 9.04
N LYS A 34 -12.97 -23.30 10.03
CA LYS A 34 -13.96 -24.36 9.82
C LYS A 34 -15.18 -23.90 9.00
N GLN A 35 -15.63 -22.65 9.21
CA GLN A 35 -16.72 -22.07 8.43
C GLN A 35 -16.26 -21.76 7.00
N PHE A 36 -15.03 -21.28 6.84
CA PHE A 36 -14.45 -20.99 5.53
C PHE A 36 -14.27 -22.25 4.68
N ASP A 37 -13.78 -23.35 5.26
CA ASP A 37 -13.67 -24.63 4.57
C ASP A 37 -15.06 -25.20 4.21
N SER A 38 -16.06 -25.01 5.08
CA SER A 38 -17.45 -25.44 4.79
C SER A 38 -18.09 -24.63 3.66
N LEU A 39 -17.86 -23.31 3.61
CA LEU A 39 -18.36 -22.43 2.55
C LEU A 39 -17.62 -22.63 1.22
N SER A 40 -16.32 -22.95 1.27
CA SER A 40 -15.52 -23.31 0.09
C SER A 40 -15.98 -24.61 -0.57
N LEU A 41 -16.41 -25.59 0.24
CA LEU A 41 -16.98 -26.86 -0.26
C LEU A 41 -18.40 -26.68 -0.81
N LYS A 42 -19.18 -25.75 -0.24
CA LYS A 42 -20.56 -25.50 -0.65
C LYS A 42 -20.66 -24.65 -1.93
N ASN A 43 -19.76 -23.68 -2.12
CA ASN A 43 -19.75 -22.77 -3.26
C ASN A 43 -18.71 -23.19 -4.29
N GLN A 44 -18.99 -24.28 -5.01
CA GLN A 44 -18.09 -24.85 -6.02
C GLN A 44 -17.77 -23.86 -7.16
N ASP A 45 -18.67 -22.93 -7.44
CA ASP A 45 -18.58 -21.92 -8.50
C ASP A 45 -17.51 -20.84 -8.21
N LYS A 46 -17.20 -20.60 -6.92
CA LYS A 46 -16.23 -19.60 -6.45
C LYS A 46 -14.93 -20.21 -5.92
N LYS A 47 -14.66 -21.50 -6.20
CA LYS A 47 -13.50 -22.25 -5.68
C LYS A 47 -12.16 -21.56 -5.92
N ALA A 48 -11.98 -20.88 -7.05
CA ALA A 48 -10.76 -20.12 -7.35
C ALA A 48 -10.54 -18.94 -6.39
N VAL A 49 -11.62 -18.23 -6.04
CA VAL A 49 -11.59 -17.10 -5.09
C VAL A 49 -11.29 -17.61 -3.68
N PHE A 50 -11.95 -18.68 -3.25
CA PHE A 50 -11.66 -19.33 -1.97
C PHE A 50 -10.23 -19.88 -1.89
N ALA A 51 -9.69 -20.45 -2.97
CA ALA A 51 -8.32 -20.95 -3.03
C ALA A 51 -7.29 -19.82 -2.91
N PHE A 52 -7.53 -18.67 -3.58
CA PHE A 52 -6.68 -17.48 -3.47
C PHE A 52 -6.73 -16.87 -2.07
N LEU A 53 -7.91 -16.83 -1.46
CA LEU A 53 -8.12 -16.27 -0.12
C LEU A 53 -7.70 -17.21 1.01
N LYS A 54 -7.61 -18.52 0.79
CA LYS A 54 -7.25 -19.51 1.82
C LYS A 54 -5.99 -19.19 2.63
N PRO A 55 -4.83 -18.83 2.04
CA PRO A 55 -3.64 -18.45 2.81
C PRO A 55 -3.87 -17.19 3.65
N TYR A 56 -4.64 -16.22 3.13
CA TYR A 56 -4.99 -15.00 3.86
C TYR A 56 -5.97 -15.28 5.01
N ALA A 57 -7.02 -16.03 4.73
CA ALA A 57 -8.05 -16.42 5.68
C ALA A 57 -7.49 -17.26 6.82
N LYS A 58 -6.62 -18.23 6.51
CA LYS A 58 -5.94 -19.03 7.54
C LYS A 58 -5.16 -18.16 8.51
N LYS A 59 -4.45 -17.14 8.02
CA LYS A 59 -3.64 -16.26 8.86
C LYS A 59 -4.49 -15.27 9.67
N ILE A 60 -5.50 -14.66 9.03
CA ILE A 60 -6.44 -13.74 9.69
C ILE A 60 -7.23 -14.46 10.78
N PHE A 61 -7.75 -15.66 10.51
CA PHE A 61 -8.47 -16.44 11.51
C PHE A 61 -7.55 -16.98 12.61
N HIS A 62 -6.29 -17.29 12.32
CA HIS A 62 -5.33 -17.67 13.35
C HIS A 62 -5.07 -16.52 14.33
N PHE A 63 -4.86 -15.30 13.83
CA PHE A 63 -4.70 -14.11 14.68
C PHE A 63 -5.98 -13.76 15.45
N GLN A 64 -7.16 -13.99 14.85
CA GLN A 64 -8.45 -13.79 15.51
C GLN A 64 -8.74 -14.84 16.59
N GLU A 65 -8.32 -16.09 16.41
CA GLU A 65 -8.42 -17.17 17.40
C GLU A 65 -7.48 -16.95 18.60
N GLN A 66 -6.36 -16.25 18.39
CA GLN A 66 -5.47 -15.80 19.47
C GLN A 66 -6.02 -14.61 20.29
N GLY A 67 -7.23 -14.13 19.98
CA GLY A 67 -7.90 -13.07 20.74
C GLY A 67 -7.56 -11.64 20.30
N LEU A 68 -6.81 -11.47 19.21
CA LEU A 68 -6.50 -10.14 18.67
C LEU A 68 -7.72 -9.57 17.93
N LYS A 69 -8.13 -8.36 18.33
CA LYS A 69 -9.15 -7.57 17.60
C LYS A 69 -8.56 -7.05 16.29
N LYS A 70 -9.42 -6.74 15.32
CA LYS A 70 -9.02 -6.16 14.02
C LYS A 70 -8.02 -5.01 14.16
N ASP A 71 -8.28 -4.09 15.07
CA ASP A 71 -7.50 -2.87 15.21
C ASP A 71 -6.03 -3.18 15.57
N GLN A 72 -5.81 -4.17 16.43
CA GLN A 72 -4.47 -4.62 16.82
C GLN A 72 -3.74 -5.36 15.68
N ILE A 73 -4.48 -6.07 14.83
CA ILE A 73 -3.91 -6.72 13.63
C ILE A 73 -3.48 -5.66 12.62
N PHE A 74 -4.32 -4.63 12.40
CA PHE A 74 -4.01 -3.50 11.53
C PHE A 74 -2.83 -2.68 12.05
N GLU A 75 -2.76 -2.43 13.34
CA GLU A 75 -1.67 -1.68 13.98
C GLU A 75 -0.34 -2.41 13.82
N LYS A 76 -0.27 -3.71 14.17
CA LYS A 76 0.92 -4.54 13.94
C LYS A 76 1.33 -4.60 12.47
N PHE A 77 0.35 -4.61 11.57
CA PHE A 77 0.60 -4.65 10.13
C PHE A 77 1.17 -3.34 9.61
N ALA A 78 0.60 -2.22 10.05
CA ALA A 78 1.10 -0.88 9.72
C ALA A 78 2.54 -0.70 10.23
N GLU A 79 2.81 -1.10 11.47
CA GLU A 79 4.15 -1.08 12.06
C GLU A 79 5.15 -1.90 11.23
N ASN A 80 4.81 -3.14 10.88
CA ASN A 80 5.68 -4.01 10.09
C ASN A 80 5.92 -3.46 8.66
N ILE A 81 4.92 -2.81 8.05
CA ILE A 81 5.08 -2.11 6.77
C ILE A 81 6.10 -0.99 6.92
N VAL A 82 5.96 -0.13 7.94
CA VAL A 82 6.83 1.03 8.14
C VAL A 82 8.29 0.58 8.30
N HIS A 83 8.56 -0.51 9.00
CA HIS A 83 9.92 -1.06 9.14
C HIS A 83 10.46 -1.74 7.88
N THR A 84 9.60 -2.30 7.04
CA THR A 84 10.02 -3.04 5.83
C THR A 84 10.11 -2.13 4.61
N LEU A 85 9.39 -1.01 4.60
CA LEU A 85 9.32 -0.04 3.52
C LEU A 85 10.71 0.50 3.12
N PRO A 86 11.61 0.92 4.04
CA PRO A 86 12.97 1.34 3.70
C PRO A 86 13.75 0.30 2.90
N LYS A 87 13.70 -0.96 3.33
CA LYS A 87 14.43 -2.07 2.68
C LYS A 87 13.92 -2.30 1.27
N ALA A 88 12.60 -2.27 1.10
CA ALA A 88 11.97 -2.43 -0.20
C ALA A 88 12.27 -1.25 -1.13
N LEU A 89 12.33 -0.01 -0.63
CA LEU A 89 12.74 1.16 -1.43
C LEU A 89 14.16 0.98 -1.97
N PHE A 90 15.09 0.47 -1.15
CA PHE A 90 16.45 0.16 -1.59
C PHE A 90 16.49 -0.89 -2.70
N VAL A 91 15.66 -1.94 -2.63
CA VAL A 91 15.57 -2.96 -3.68
C VAL A 91 14.96 -2.39 -4.97
N TYR A 92 14.03 -1.44 -4.85
CA TYR A 92 13.40 -0.78 -6.00
C TYR A 92 14.32 0.24 -6.69
N LEU A 93 15.34 0.75 -6.01
CA LEU A 93 16.32 1.73 -6.53
C LEU A 93 16.93 1.31 -7.89
N PRO A 94 17.58 0.14 -8.05
CA PRO A 94 18.14 -0.28 -9.34
C PRO A 94 17.07 -0.51 -10.42
N ILE A 95 15.88 -1.00 -10.01
CA ILE A 95 14.76 -1.24 -10.92
C ILE A 95 14.24 0.10 -11.48
N PHE A 96 14.09 1.11 -10.63
CA PHE A 96 13.63 2.44 -11.04
C PHE A 96 14.67 3.16 -11.92
N ALA A 97 15.95 3.07 -11.57
CA ALA A 97 17.03 3.58 -12.42
C ALA A 97 17.04 2.92 -13.81
N PHE A 98 16.75 1.62 -13.88
CA PHE A 98 16.61 0.89 -15.14
C PHE A 98 15.44 1.40 -15.99
N PHE A 99 14.28 1.66 -15.39
CA PHE A 99 13.15 2.28 -16.10
C PHE A 99 13.53 3.68 -16.61
N LEU A 100 14.17 4.52 -15.80
CA LEU A 100 14.63 5.84 -16.23
C LEU A 100 15.57 5.76 -17.43
N TRP A 101 16.50 4.81 -17.42
CA TRP A 101 17.42 4.57 -18.52
C TRP A 101 16.73 4.07 -19.79
N LEU A 102 15.66 3.27 -19.67
CA LEU A 102 14.89 2.80 -20.81
C LEU A 102 14.13 3.94 -21.51
N PHE A 103 13.60 4.90 -20.74
CA PHE A 103 12.83 6.04 -21.26
C PHE A 103 13.71 7.22 -21.70
N HIS A 104 14.97 7.28 -21.28
CA HIS A 104 15.91 8.32 -21.68
C HIS A 104 16.88 7.83 -22.77
N ASN A 105 17.36 8.77 -23.58
CA ASN A 105 18.20 8.44 -24.73
C ASN A 105 19.61 8.01 -24.28
N LYS A 106 19.97 6.75 -24.55
CA LYS A 106 21.23 6.09 -24.18
C LYS A 106 22.50 6.81 -24.64
N LYS A 107 22.39 7.69 -25.65
CA LYS A 107 23.53 8.46 -26.18
C LYS A 107 23.92 9.67 -25.34
N LYS A 108 23.02 10.20 -24.49
CA LYS A 108 23.27 11.45 -23.72
C LYS A 108 23.46 11.19 -22.23
N TRP A 109 22.96 10.08 -21.71
CA TRP A 109 22.96 9.77 -20.28
C TRP A 109 23.37 8.32 -20.07
N TRP A 110 24.32 8.11 -19.15
CA TRP A 110 24.73 6.78 -18.75
C TRP A 110 23.76 6.26 -17.68
N TYR A 111 23.65 4.94 -17.55
CA TYR A 111 22.85 4.31 -16.49
C TYR A 111 23.20 4.85 -15.09
N PHE A 112 24.49 5.17 -14.86
CA PHE A 112 24.97 5.78 -13.62
C PHE A 112 24.32 7.12 -13.30
N ASP A 113 24.05 7.98 -14.28
CA ASP A 113 23.39 9.28 -14.05
C ASP A 113 21.97 9.09 -13.52
N HIS A 114 21.24 8.12 -14.09
CA HIS A 114 19.90 7.74 -13.65
C HIS A 114 19.93 7.08 -12.26
N GLY A 115 20.96 6.28 -11.97
CA GLY A 115 21.18 5.68 -10.66
C GLY A 115 21.43 6.74 -9.57
N ILE A 116 22.27 7.73 -9.84
CA ILE A 116 22.58 8.83 -8.91
C ILE A 116 21.33 9.68 -8.64
N PHE A 117 20.56 10.01 -9.68
CA PHE A 117 19.30 10.73 -9.53
C PHE A 117 18.30 9.96 -8.65
N THR A 118 18.10 8.68 -8.95
CA THR A 118 17.23 7.79 -8.19
C THR A 118 17.68 7.67 -6.74
N LEU A 119 18.98 7.49 -6.50
CA LEU A 119 19.54 7.44 -5.15
C LEU A 119 19.27 8.74 -4.39
N HIS A 120 19.52 9.90 -4.99
CA HIS A 120 19.24 11.19 -4.35
C HIS A 120 17.76 11.37 -4.00
N TYR A 121 16.86 11.05 -4.93
CA TYR A 121 15.41 11.12 -4.71
C TYR A 121 14.97 10.16 -3.59
N PHE A 122 15.45 8.92 -3.60
CA PHE A 122 15.08 7.91 -2.60
C PHE A 122 15.69 8.20 -1.23
N SER A 123 16.90 8.76 -1.17
CA SER A 123 17.49 9.25 0.08
C SER A 123 16.65 10.38 0.68
N PHE A 124 16.13 11.29 -0.15
CA PHE A 124 15.20 12.33 0.31
C PHE A 124 13.89 11.73 0.86
N LEU A 125 13.30 10.75 0.16
CA LEU A 125 12.11 10.03 0.65
C LEU A 125 12.37 9.33 1.98
N LEU A 126 13.48 8.59 2.09
CA LEU A 126 13.85 7.88 3.30
C LEU A 126 14.07 8.84 4.48
N LEU A 127 14.73 9.97 4.23
CA LEU A 127 14.89 11.02 5.23
C LEU A 127 13.55 11.62 5.66
N GLY A 128 12.64 11.89 4.72
CA GLY A 128 11.30 12.37 5.02
C GLY A 128 10.51 11.39 5.89
N ILE A 129 10.56 10.09 5.57
CA ILE A 129 9.93 9.02 6.35
C ILE A 129 10.54 8.93 7.75
N LEU A 130 11.87 9.01 7.87
CA LEU A 130 12.56 9.01 9.16
C LEU A 130 12.10 10.18 10.04
N ILE A 131 11.95 11.38 9.46
CA ILE A 131 11.44 12.56 10.16
C ILE A 131 9.99 12.33 10.61
N ILE A 132 9.13 11.78 9.75
CA ILE A 132 7.73 11.47 10.11
C ILE A 132 7.66 10.49 11.27
N ILE A 133 8.44 9.40 11.23
CA ILE A 133 8.49 8.40 12.32
C ILE A 133 8.94 9.06 13.62
N THR A 134 10.00 9.88 13.56
CA THR A 134 10.54 10.58 14.74
C THR A 134 9.52 11.54 15.34
N ILE A 135 8.78 12.29 14.51
CA ILE A 135 7.71 13.17 14.98
C ILE A 135 6.57 12.36 15.58
N SER A 136 6.23 11.21 14.99
CA SER A 136 5.19 10.30 15.50
C SER A 136 5.52 9.79 16.90
N GLU A 137 6.74 9.30 17.11
CA GLU A 137 7.24 8.86 18.42
C GLU A 137 7.33 10.01 19.43
N LEU A 138 7.63 11.23 18.98
CA LEU A 138 7.66 12.38 19.87
C LEU A 138 6.25 12.82 20.28
N THR A 139 5.28 12.70 19.36
CA THR A 139 3.89 13.11 19.59
C THR A 139 3.16 12.11 20.49
N SER A 140 3.51 10.82 20.45
CA SER A 140 2.94 9.79 21.32
C SER A 140 3.28 9.99 22.80
N LEU A 141 4.33 10.77 23.12
CA LEU A 141 4.70 11.12 24.50
C LEU A 141 3.91 12.33 25.05
N LEU A 142 3.17 13.05 24.20
CA LEU A 142 2.42 14.24 24.58
C LEU A 142 0.97 13.89 24.94
N PRO A 143 0.29 14.72 25.76
CA PRO A 143 -1.12 14.51 26.08
C PRO A 143 -2.02 14.58 24.85
N ASP A 144 -2.99 13.65 24.77
CA ASP A 144 -3.97 13.58 23.70
C ASP A 144 -4.86 14.82 23.66
N ASN A 145 -4.57 15.71 22.71
CA ASN A 145 -5.31 16.94 22.47
C ASN A 145 -5.80 16.98 21.02
N THR A 146 -7.10 17.18 20.81
CA THR A 146 -7.74 17.15 19.48
C THR A 146 -7.11 18.16 18.49
N ILE A 147 -6.72 19.33 18.99
CA ILE A 147 -6.08 20.39 18.18
C ILE A 147 -4.69 19.95 17.71
N PHE A 148 -3.88 19.38 18.62
CA PHE A 148 -2.54 18.90 18.29
C PHE A 148 -2.58 17.73 17.31
N ASN A 149 -3.53 16.80 17.47
CA ASN A 149 -3.68 15.68 16.54
C ASN A 149 -4.06 16.16 15.13
N THR A 150 -4.98 17.12 15.03
CA THR A 150 -5.38 17.70 13.74
C THR A 150 -4.22 18.41 13.05
N LEU A 151 -3.42 19.17 13.80
CA LEU A 151 -2.24 19.87 13.28
C LEU A 151 -1.18 18.87 12.78
N THR A 152 -0.93 17.82 13.56
CA THR A 152 0.03 16.76 13.22
C THR A 152 -0.38 16.01 11.96
N PHE A 153 -1.66 15.65 11.83
CA PHE A 153 -2.20 15.03 10.63
C PHE A 153 -2.04 15.90 9.38
N SER A 154 -2.30 17.21 9.50
CA SER A 154 -2.10 18.17 8.41
C SER A 154 -0.62 18.27 8.00
N LEU A 155 0.29 18.29 8.97
CA LEU A 155 1.73 18.29 8.73
C LEU A 155 2.20 17.03 7.99
N TYR A 156 1.73 15.85 8.41
CA TYR A 156 2.04 14.58 7.73
C TYR A 156 1.52 14.57 6.30
N SER A 157 0.28 15.03 6.09
CA SER A 157 -0.31 15.13 4.76
C SER A 157 0.49 16.08 3.86
N ALA A 158 0.89 17.23 4.38
CA ALA A 158 1.72 18.20 3.65
C ALA A 158 3.12 17.63 3.33
N ALA A 159 3.75 16.90 4.25
CA ALA A 159 5.04 16.25 4.02
C ALA A 159 4.96 15.19 2.91
N VAL A 160 3.91 14.38 2.89
CA VAL A 160 3.66 13.39 1.83
C VAL A 160 3.47 14.06 0.47
N ILE A 161 2.65 15.12 0.42
CA ILE A 161 2.46 15.89 -0.82
C ILE A 161 3.79 16.49 -1.29
N TYR A 162 4.58 17.06 -0.39
CA TYR A 162 5.89 17.62 -0.72
C TYR A 162 6.84 16.55 -1.30
N MET A 163 6.86 15.34 -0.74
CA MET A 163 7.65 14.22 -1.28
C MET A 163 7.25 13.83 -2.70
N LEU A 164 5.96 13.88 -3.03
CA LEU A 164 5.46 13.65 -4.40
C LEU A 164 5.83 14.77 -5.36
N VAL A 165 5.64 16.03 -4.94
CA VAL A 165 5.97 17.22 -5.76
C VAL A 165 7.49 17.31 -6.01
N TYR A 166 8.31 16.94 -5.03
CA TYR A 166 9.76 16.97 -5.13
C TYR A 166 10.27 16.09 -6.28
N PHE A 167 9.60 14.98 -6.61
CA PHE A 167 9.95 14.16 -7.77
C PHE A 167 9.96 14.97 -9.07
N PHE A 168 8.90 15.76 -9.30
CA PHE A 168 8.77 16.58 -10.51
C PHE A 168 9.83 17.69 -10.56
N ILE A 169 10.08 18.33 -9.41
CA ILE A 169 11.10 19.38 -9.28
C ILE A 169 12.49 18.80 -9.57
N ALA A 170 12.85 17.69 -8.93
CA ALA A 170 14.15 17.05 -9.07
C ALA A 170 14.37 16.54 -10.50
N HIS A 171 13.36 15.88 -11.09
CA HIS A 171 13.43 15.40 -12.46
C HIS A 171 13.63 16.55 -13.46
N HIS A 172 12.87 17.64 -13.32
CA HIS A 172 13.05 18.80 -14.19
C HIS A 172 14.45 19.41 -14.07
N ARG A 173 14.98 19.50 -12.84
CA ARG A 173 16.30 20.09 -12.56
C ARG A 173 17.45 19.28 -13.15
N VAL A 174 17.37 17.95 -13.15
CA VAL A 174 18.45 17.07 -13.66
C VAL A 174 18.46 16.99 -15.18
N TYR A 175 17.30 16.81 -15.83
CA TYR A 175 17.28 16.51 -17.28
C TYR A 175 17.29 17.75 -18.18
N LYS A 176 17.26 18.98 -17.64
CA LYS A 176 17.43 20.29 -18.31
C LYS A 176 17.04 20.31 -19.81
N ASN A 177 15.85 19.85 -20.14
CA ASN A 177 15.33 19.79 -21.51
C ASN A 177 14.27 20.87 -21.73
N ALA A 178 14.02 21.25 -23.00
CA ALA A 178 13.01 22.23 -23.39
C ALA A 178 11.64 21.92 -22.75
N ARG A 179 11.00 22.98 -22.22
CA ARG A 179 9.95 22.96 -21.18
C ARG A 179 8.78 22.01 -21.47
N SER A 180 8.37 21.83 -22.72
CA SER A 180 7.18 21.01 -23.07
C SER A 180 7.48 19.53 -23.30
N ILE A 181 8.58 19.19 -23.97
CA ILE A 181 8.97 17.78 -24.23
C ILE A 181 9.45 17.11 -22.94
N SER A 182 10.07 17.90 -22.05
CA SER A 182 10.49 17.44 -20.72
C SER A 182 9.31 17.11 -19.81
N VAL A 183 8.19 17.84 -19.92
CA VAL A 183 6.99 17.60 -19.10
C VAL A 183 6.27 16.34 -19.55
N MET A 184 6.09 16.11 -20.85
CA MET A 184 5.46 14.88 -21.36
C MET A 184 6.23 13.62 -20.92
N LYS A 185 7.56 13.63 -21.07
CA LYS A 185 8.41 12.51 -20.62
C LYS A 185 8.41 12.36 -19.10
N GLY A 186 8.39 13.47 -18.37
CA GLY A 186 8.29 13.48 -16.91
C GLY A 186 6.98 12.91 -16.39
N ILE A 187 5.84 13.22 -17.03
CA ILE A 187 4.53 12.66 -16.69
C ILE A 187 4.50 11.16 -16.98
N LEU A 188 5.00 10.73 -18.13
CA LEU A 188 5.04 9.31 -18.47
C LEU A 188 5.93 8.53 -17.50
N LEU A 189 7.10 9.08 -17.16
CA LEU A 189 7.97 8.51 -16.13
C LEU A 189 7.37 8.52 -14.74
N PHE A 190 6.57 9.54 -14.41
CA PHE A 190 5.84 9.58 -13.15
C PHE A 190 4.76 8.49 -13.09
N ILE A 191 4.04 8.25 -14.19
CA ILE A 191 3.05 7.14 -14.27
C ILE A 191 3.77 5.80 -14.10
N VAL A 192 4.89 5.59 -14.79
CA VAL A 192 5.69 4.37 -14.64
C VAL A 192 6.25 4.25 -13.21
N ASN A 193 6.70 5.35 -12.61
CA ASN A 193 7.17 5.37 -11.23
C ASN A 193 6.05 5.01 -10.26
N LEU A 194 4.86 5.60 -10.43
CA LEU A 194 3.68 5.35 -9.59
C LEU A 194 3.21 3.90 -9.72
N PHE A 195 3.18 3.36 -10.96
CA PHE A 195 2.86 1.96 -11.20
C PHE A 195 3.90 1.03 -10.56
N GLY A 196 5.19 1.31 -10.73
CA GLY A 196 6.26 0.51 -10.13
C GLY A 196 6.26 0.58 -8.60
N LEU A 197 5.99 1.75 -8.02
CA LEU A 197 5.85 1.94 -6.58
C LEU A 197 4.60 1.21 -6.07
N PHE A 198 3.49 1.22 -6.81
CA PHE A 198 2.29 0.44 -6.49
C PHE A 198 2.57 -1.07 -6.51
N CYS A 199 3.22 -1.59 -7.56
CA CYS A 199 3.62 -3.00 -7.62
C CYS A 199 4.57 -3.38 -6.48
N MET A 200 5.53 -2.50 -6.16
CA MET A 200 6.43 -2.66 -5.02
C MET A 200 5.65 -2.69 -3.70
N PHE A 201 4.67 -1.81 -3.52
CA PHE A 201 3.82 -1.76 -2.32
C PHE A 201 2.97 -3.02 -2.18
N LEU A 202 2.44 -3.59 -3.27
CA LEU A 202 1.74 -4.87 -3.24
C LEU A 202 2.67 -6.02 -2.83
N LEU A 203 3.91 -6.04 -3.34
CA LEU A 203 4.91 -7.02 -2.95
C LEU A 203 5.30 -6.85 -1.47
N LEU A 204 5.46 -5.62 -1.01
CA LEU A 204 5.69 -5.29 0.40
C LEU A 204 4.55 -5.78 1.27
N MET A 205 3.29 -5.56 0.87
CA MET A 205 2.11 -6.05 1.58
C MET A 205 2.10 -7.57 1.65
N TYR A 206 2.42 -8.26 0.55
CA TYR A 206 2.55 -9.71 0.52
C TYR A 206 3.65 -10.24 1.46
N VAL A 207 4.85 -9.66 1.40
CA VAL A 207 5.98 -10.05 2.24
C VAL A 207 5.72 -9.73 3.70
N SER A 208 5.22 -8.54 4.02
CA SER A 208 4.83 -8.14 5.37
C SER A 208 3.83 -9.14 5.93
N PHE A 209 2.75 -9.41 5.20
CA PHE A 209 1.74 -10.37 5.59
C PHE A 209 2.31 -11.77 5.83
N MET A 210 3.24 -12.25 4.99
CA MET A 210 3.89 -13.56 5.17
C MET A 210 4.85 -13.60 6.37
N THR A 211 5.52 -12.49 6.67
CA THR A 211 6.56 -12.39 7.72
C THR A 211 5.98 -12.09 9.10
N MET A 212 4.75 -11.56 9.17
CA MET A 212 4.03 -11.38 10.44
C MET A 212 3.87 -12.73 11.16
N HIS A 213 4.34 -12.80 12.39
CA HIS A 213 4.35 -14.00 13.21
C HIS A 213 3.43 -13.87 14.42
#